data_AF-A0A7X5TWC0-F1
#
_entry.id   AF-A0A7X5TWC0-F1
#
_cell.length_a   1.000
_cell.length_b   1.000
_cell.length_c   1.000
_cell.angle_alpha   90.00
_cell.angle_beta   90.00
_cell.angle_gamma   90.00
#
_symmetry.space_group_name_H-M   'P 1'
#
loop_
_entity.id
_entity.type
_entity.pdbx_description
1 polymer ?
#
loop_
_entity_poly.entity_id
_entity_poly.type
_entity_poly.pdbx_seq_one_letter_code
_entity_poly.pdbx_strand_id
1 'polypeptide(L)'
;MSAIAVTIFHRPVDRPAFDTWAGELLAAARTAPGFIDAVVSVYDDPRLEPAISATFAGEGQLHAWLDGAQRAELLRAGRLRGVHQASSDLVVVEGQITPPGIAVFRHRVSAGRETDFITAQGDLTEASSRFSGYEGTVVFPAGAGEQWMTLIRFRTERLLSGWLKSPQRLDALPSLRSALDGDFSTFSHTTPLGTTVRFENGETEMTPSWKTAMLVLMVLYPTVMLLARFVGPVLDRFGAEPWLAMWLSQVASVSLLQWVLMPFAVARMRRWLDPVEGRSGTVTVRGTVVIFGVYAVTLVVFASITWLQFWDYPH
;
A
#
# COMPACT_ATOMS: atom_id res chain seq x y z
N MET A 1 8.36 -11.07 -4.65
CA MET A 1 8.07 -9.77 -4.02
C MET A 1 8.89 -9.74 -2.76
N SER A 2 9.64 -8.67 -2.53
CA SER A 2 10.46 -8.57 -1.32
C SER A 2 9.58 -8.50 -0.08
N ALA A 3 10.06 -9.02 1.04
CA ALA A 3 9.36 -9.04 2.32
C ALA A 3 10.28 -8.53 3.42
N ILE A 4 9.77 -7.65 4.26
CA ILE A 4 10.50 -6.97 5.33
C ILE A 4 9.88 -7.37 6.66
N ALA A 5 10.67 -7.87 7.60
CA ALA A 5 10.28 -7.97 9.01
C ALA A 5 10.87 -6.80 9.78
N VAL A 6 10.05 -6.18 10.63
CA VAL A 6 10.46 -5.14 11.57
C VAL A 6 10.23 -5.67 12.99
N THR A 7 11.32 -5.91 13.71
CA THR A 7 11.29 -6.30 15.12
C THR A 7 11.54 -5.07 15.98
N ILE A 8 10.61 -4.73 16.87
CA ILE A 8 10.67 -3.53 17.70
C ILE A 8 11.05 -3.92 19.13
N PHE A 9 11.91 -3.14 19.77
CA PHE A 9 12.46 -3.40 21.08
C PHE A 9 12.08 -2.30 22.06
N HIS A 10 11.97 -2.66 23.33
CA HIS A 10 11.99 -1.67 24.39
C HIS A 10 13.32 -0.92 24.34
N ARG A 11 13.29 0.37 24.71
CA ARG A 11 14.51 1.17 24.75
C ARG A 11 15.56 0.47 25.61
N PRO A 12 16.75 0.15 25.03
CA PRO A 12 17.76 -0.57 25.77
C PRO A 12 18.30 0.29 26.91
N VAL A 13 18.53 -0.35 28.05
CA VAL A 13 19.14 0.28 29.22
C VAL A 13 20.65 0.50 28.99
N ASP A 14 21.28 -0.41 28.23
CA ASP A 14 22.69 -0.38 27.86
C ASP A 14 22.83 -0.36 26.32
N ARG A 15 23.22 0.80 25.77
CA ARG A 15 23.38 1.01 24.33
C ARG A 15 24.53 0.16 23.73
N PRO A 16 25.76 0.18 24.27
CA PRO A 16 26.83 -0.72 23.81
C PRO A 16 26.43 -2.20 23.78
N ALA A 17 25.71 -2.67 24.80
CA ALA A 17 25.23 -4.06 24.83
C ALA A 17 24.20 -4.33 23.73
N PHE A 18 23.29 -3.38 23.47
CA PHE A 18 22.33 -3.46 22.38
C PHE A 18 23.02 -3.46 21.02
N ASP A 19 23.98 -2.57 20.77
CA ASP A 19 24.72 -2.51 19.50
C ASP A 19 25.47 -3.79 19.20
N THR A 20 26.15 -4.34 20.21
CA THR A 20 26.88 -5.60 20.09
C THR A 20 25.92 -6.74 19.73
N TRP A 21 24.82 -6.86 20.47
CA TRP A 21 23.81 -7.88 20.24
C TRP A 21 23.08 -7.71 18.90
N ALA A 22 22.76 -6.48 18.51
CA ALA A 22 22.14 -6.17 17.22
C ALA A 22 23.09 -6.56 16.07
N GLY A 23 24.39 -6.33 16.22
CA GLY A 23 25.42 -6.78 15.28
C GLY A 23 25.43 -8.30 15.11
N GLU A 24 25.31 -9.06 16.19
CA GLU A 24 25.17 -10.54 16.15
C GLU A 24 23.91 -10.96 15.38
N LEU A 25 22.77 -10.29 15.62
CA LEU A 25 21.51 -10.58 14.93
C LEU A 25 21.57 -10.25 13.43
N LEU A 26 22.13 -9.10 13.05
CA LEU A 26 22.34 -8.70 11.66
C LEU A 26 23.28 -9.68 10.94
N ALA A 27 24.36 -10.11 11.60
CA ALA A 27 25.28 -11.10 11.04
C ALA A 27 24.59 -12.45 10.78
N ALA A 28 23.74 -12.90 11.70
CA ALA A 28 22.94 -14.11 11.51
C ALA A 28 21.95 -13.96 10.34
N ALA A 29 21.25 -12.82 10.24
CA ALA A 29 20.34 -12.54 9.13
C ALA A 29 21.05 -12.59 7.77
N ARG A 30 22.27 -12.04 7.67
CA ARG A 30 23.09 -12.06 6.44
C ARG A 30 23.40 -13.47 5.93
N THR A 31 23.48 -14.45 6.83
CA THR A 31 23.74 -15.85 6.46
C THR A 31 22.49 -16.62 6.04
N ALA A 32 21.30 -16.04 6.24
CA ALA A 32 20.05 -16.72 5.95
C ALA A 32 19.74 -16.71 4.43
N PRO A 33 19.13 -17.79 3.90
CA PRO A 33 18.77 -17.86 2.49
C PRO A 33 17.83 -16.73 2.07
N GLY A 34 18.12 -16.09 0.93
CA GLY A 34 17.28 -15.03 0.39
C GLY A 34 17.40 -13.68 1.10
N PHE A 35 18.40 -13.49 1.96
CA PHE A 35 18.74 -12.21 2.57
C PHE A 35 18.99 -11.12 1.51
N ILE A 36 18.43 -9.93 1.73
CA ILE A 36 18.69 -8.73 0.94
C ILE A 36 19.42 -7.69 1.79
N ASP A 37 18.84 -7.33 2.93
CA ASP A 37 19.39 -6.29 3.81
C ASP A 37 18.92 -6.47 5.25
N ALA A 38 19.66 -5.93 6.22
CA ALA A 38 19.21 -5.79 7.60
C ALA A 38 19.86 -4.58 8.25
N VAL A 39 19.03 -3.77 8.92
CA VAL A 39 19.39 -2.43 9.36
C VAL A 39 18.86 -2.19 10.78
N VAL A 40 19.66 -1.55 11.61
CA VAL A 40 19.23 -1.05 12.93
C VAL A 40 18.59 0.32 12.75
N SER A 41 17.45 0.57 13.40
CA SER A 41 16.79 1.87 13.35
C SER A 41 17.64 2.98 13.96
N VAL A 42 17.33 4.23 13.64
CA VAL A 42 17.80 5.38 14.41
C VAL A 42 17.08 5.35 15.76
N TYR A 43 17.86 5.19 16.83
CA TYR A 43 17.35 5.14 18.18
C TYR A 43 18.08 6.12 19.13
N ASP A 44 18.94 6.98 18.58
CA ASP A 44 19.61 8.05 19.32
C ASP A 44 18.65 9.13 19.81
N ASP A 45 17.66 9.48 18.98
CA ASP A 45 16.58 10.39 19.36
C ASP A 45 15.63 9.67 20.34
N PRO A 46 15.39 10.24 21.54
CA PRO A 46 14.52 9.64 22.53
C PRO A 46 13.05 9.49 22.11
N ARG A 47 12.63 10.13 21.02
CA ARG A 47 11.27 10.05 20.48
C ARG A 47 11.08 8.84 19.56
N LEU A 48 12.15 8.27 19.02
CA LEU A 48 12.11 7.15 18.07
C LEU A 48 12.34 5.81 18.77
N GLU A 49 11.65 4.77 18.31
CA GLU A 49 11.75 3.42 18.88
C GLU A 49 12.96 2.65 18.31
N PRO A 50 13.71 1.93 19.16
CA PRO A 50 14.71 0.98 18.70
C PRO A 50 14.05 -0.22 18.02
N ALA A 51 14.53 -0.55 16.83
CA ALA A 51 14.04 -1.64 16.02
C ALA A 51 15.14 -2.17 15.10
N ILE A 52 14.93 -3.38 14.58
CA ILE A 52 15.77 -3.98 13.56
C ILE A 52 14.87 -4.40 12.41
N SER A 53 15.23 -4.01 11.19
CA SER A 53 14.61 -4.50 9.96
C SER A 53 15.44 -5.64 9.38
N ALA A 54 14.78 -6.61 8.78
CA ALA A 54 15.41 -7.64 7.97
C ALA A 54 14.58 -7.88 6.70
N THR A 55 15.20 -7.67 5.54
CA THR A 55 14.57 -7.74 4.22
C THR A 55 15.04 -8.99 3.49
N PHE A 56 14.09 -9.71 2.90
CA PHE A 56 14.32 -10.94 2.16
C PHE A 56 13.64 -10.91 0.79
N ALA A 57 14.17 -11.70 -0.15
CA ALA A 57 13.66 -11.76 -1.53
C ALA A 57 12.24 -12.34 -1.66
N GLY A 58 11.77 -13.04 -0.62
CA GLY A 58 10.43 -13.60 -0.58
C GLY A 58 9.95 -13.82 0.85
N GLU A 59 8.62 -13.87 0.98
CA GLU A 59 7.92 -14.03 2.25
C GLU A 59 8.22 -15.38 2.91
N GLY A 60 8.32 -16.47 2.13
CA GLY A 60 8.66 -17.79 2.68
C GLY A 60 10.05 -17.84 3.32
N GLN A 61 11.05 -17.19 2.70
CA GLN A 61 12.40 -17.08 3.27
C GLN A 61 12.40 -16.21 4.53
N LEU A 62 11.61 -15.13 4.54
CA LEU A 62 11.45 -14.28 5.72
C LEU A 62 10.90 -15.07 6.91
N HIS A 63 9.80 -15.80 6.73
CA HIS A 63 9.21 -16.62 7.81
C HIS A 63 10.16 -17.72 8.27
N ALA A 64 10.87 -18.37 7.36
CA ALA A 64 11.88 -19.37 7.71
C ALA A 64 13.02 -18.79 8.59
N TRP A 65 13.41 -17.53 8.36
CA TRP A 65 14.36 -16.83 9.24
C TRP A 65 13.74 -16.45 10.59
N LEU A 66 12.51 -15.93 10.58
CA LEU A 66 11.79 -15.53 11.80
C LEU A 66 11.61 -16.70 12.78
N ASP A 67 11.28 -17.88 12.25
CA ASP A 67 11.05 -19.12 12.99
C ASP A 67 12.34 -19.94 13.21
N GLY A 68 13.49 -19.46 12.70
CA GLY A 68 14.76 -20.16 12.74
C GLY A 68 15.34 -20.26 14.15
N ALA A 69 15.91 -21.43 14.48
CA ALA A 69 16.52 -21.69 15.79
C ALA A 69 17.67 -20.72 16.14
N GLN A 70 18.46 -20.31 15.14
CA GLN A 70 19.54 -19.34 15.32
C GLN A 70 19.02 -17.98 15.80
N ARG A 71 17.94 -17.47 15.19
CA ARG A 71 17.30 -16.22 15.60
C ARG A 71 16.68 -16.36 17.00
N ALA A 72 15.99 -17.46 17.27
CA ALA A 72 15.38 -17.72 18.57
C ALA A 72 16.42 -17.71 19.71
N GLU A 73 17.59 -18.31 19.49
CA GLU A 73 18.69 -18.32 20.46
C GLU A 73 19.29 -16.92 20.67
N LEU A 74 19.48 -16.15 19.60
CA LEU A 74 19.95 -14.76 19.69
C LEU A 74 18.95 -13.87 20.44
N LEU A 75 17.64 -14.01 20.21
CA LEU A 75 16.61 -13.31 20.97
C LEU A 75 16.64 -13.71 22.46
N ARG A 76 16.86 -14.99 22.76
CA ARG A 76 17.00 -15.49 24.14
C ARG A 76 18.24 -14.90 24.82
N ALA A 77 19.38 -14.88 24.14
CA ALA A 77 20.61 -14.25 24.63
C ALA A 77 20.43 -12.75 24.85
N GLY A 78 19.73 -12.06 23.95
CA GLY A 78 19.38 -10.64 24.07
C GLY A 78 18.54 -10.35 25.31
N ARG A 79 17.53 -11.17 25.60
CA ARG A 79 16.71 -11.03 26.82
C ARG A 79 17.53 -11.14 28.11
N LEU A 80 18.54 -12.03 28.14
CA LEU A 80 19.45 -12.14 29.28
C LEU A 80 20.33 -10.90 29.47
N ARG A 81 20.52 -10.10 28.42
CA ARG A 81 21.24 -8.82 28.41
C ARG A 81 20.31 -7.59 28.55
N GLY A 82 19.03 -7.81 28.85
CA GLY A 82 18.04 -6.73 28.99
C GLY A 82 17.47 -6.19 27.68
N VAL A 83 17.70 -6.88 26.56
CA VAL A 83 17.09 -6.55 25.26
C VAL A 83 15.78 -7.32 25.11
N HIS A 84 14.66 -6.61 25.19
CA HIS A 84 13.32 -7.20 25.13
C HIS A 84 12.55 -6.67 23.92
N GLN A 85 11.91 -7.58 23.18
CA GLN A 85 10.96 -7.19 22.13
C GLN A 85 9.78 -6.47 22.77
N ALA A 86 9.37 -5.35 22.16
CA ALA A 86 8.22 -4.56 22.60
C ALA A 86 6.91 -5.01 21.94
N SER A 87 6.99 -5.67 20.78
CA SER A 87 5.84 -6.20 20.05
C SER A 87 6.21 -7.42 19.20
N SER A 88 5.20 -8.09 18.67
CA SER A 88 5.38 -9.07 17.60
C SER A 88 6.06 -8.46 16.38
N ASP A 89 6.69 -9.32 15.58
CA ASP A 89 7.32 -8.93 14.32
C ASP A 89 6.26 -8.39 13.34
N LEU A 90 6.53 -7.20 12.80
CA LEU A 90 5.70 -6.60 11.77
C LEU A 90 6.22 -7.02 10.41
N VAL A 91 5.40 -7.73 9.64
CA VAL A 91 5.75 -8.17 8.29
C VAL A 91 5.09 -7.24 7.27
N VAL A 92 5.91 -6.69 6.39
CA VAL A 92 5.50 -5.82 5.28
C VAL A 92 5.99 -6.45 3.98
N VAL A 93 5.07 -6.85 3.11
CA VAL A 93 5.38 -7.44 1.81
C VAL A 93 5.15 -6.40 0.72
N GLU A 94 6.14 -6.23 -0.14
CA GLU A 94 6.06 -5.29 -1.26
C GLU A 94 4.90 -5.64 -2.19
N GLY A 95 4.03 -4.65 -2.46
CA GLY A 95 2.86 -4.83 -3.32
C GLY A 95 1.63 -5.42 -2.63
N GLN A 96 1.69 -5.69 -1.32
CA GLN A 96 0.54 -6.12 -0.52
C GLN A 96 0.01 -5.01 0.38
N ILE A 97 -1.20 -5.23 0.91
CA ILE A 97 -1.83 -4.33 1.88
C ILE A 97 -1.04 -4.41 3.19
N THR A 98 -0.64 -3.25 3.73
CA THR A 98 0.02 -3.17 5.03
C THR A 98 -0.93 -3.60 6.16
N PRO A 99 -0.41 -4.14 7.27
CA PRO A 99 -1.25 -4.46 8.42
C PRO A 99 -2.06 -3.23 8.89
N PRO A 100 -3.31 -3.42 9.36
CA PRO A 100 -4.18 -2.31 9.76
C PRO A 100 -3.53 -1.41 10.81
N GLY A 101 -3.60 -0.09 10.62
CA GLY A 101 -3.01 0.86 11.56
C GLY A 101 -1.49 1.06 11.42
N ILE A 102 -0.86 0.44 10.43
CA ILE A 102 0.56 0.61 10.12
C ILE A 102 0.72 1.36 8.80
N ALA A 103 1.49 2.46 8.82
CA ALA A 103 1.95 3.14 7.61
C ALA A 103 3.48 3.09 7.52
N VAL A 104 3.98 2.77 6.33
CA VAL A 104 5.42 2.80 6.03
C VAL A 104 5.67 3.82 4.93
N PHE A 105 6.68 4.65 5.10
CA PHE A 105 7.10 5.72 4.20
C PHE A 105 8.54 5.49 3.81
N ARG A 106 8.87 5.70 2.54
CA ARG A 106 10.23 5.73 2.02
C ARG A 106 10.60 7.17 1.65
N HIS A 107 11.81 7.57 2.02
CA HIS A 107 12.33 8.92 1.93
C HIS A 107 13.67 8.91 1.20
N ARG A 108 13.85 9.81 0.24
CA ARG A 108 15.17 10.09 -0.34
C ARG A 108 15.72 11.33 0.33
N VAL A 109 16.53 11.12 1.37
CA VAL A 109 17.14 12.20 2.15
C VAL A 109 18.30 12.81 1.36
N SER A 110 18.39 14.14 1.38
CA SER A 110 19.49 14.86 0.73
C SER A 110 20.81 14.55 1.40
N ALA A 111 21.86 14.37 0.60
CA ALA A 111 23.20 14.14 1.12
C ALA A 111 23.63 15.26 2.08
N GLY A 112 24.02 14.90 3.32
CA GLY A 112 24.43 15.85 4.35
C GLY A 112 23.26 16.47 5.16
N ARG A 113 22.02 16.07 4.90
CA ARG A 113 20.81 16.53 5.62
C ARG A 113 20.20 15.43 6.50
N GLU A 114 20.95 14.34 6.77
CA GLU A 114 20.48 13.20 7.54
C GLU A 114 20.10 13.59 8.97
N THR A 115 20.90 14.42 9.62
CA THR A 115 20.61 14.93 10.97
C THR A 115 19.35 15.80 11.00
N ASP A 116 19.16 16.63 9.98
CA ASP A 116 17.97 17.49 9.85
C ASP A 116 16.71 16.63 9.62
N PHE A 117 16.83 15.59 8.79
CA PHE A 117 15.77 14.61 8.59
C PHE A 117 15.40 13.87 9.86
N ILE A 118 16.38 13.36 10.62
CA ILE A 118 16.13 12.68 11.91
C ILE A 118 15.44 13.62 12.89
N THR A 119 15.89 14.88 12.99
CA THR A 119 15.30 15.88 13.88
C THR A 119 13.84 16.16 13.50
N ALA A 120 13.58 16.38 12.21
CA ALA A 120 12.22 16.61 11.70
C ALA A 120 11.31 15.38 11.88
N GLN A 121 11.83 14.15 11.75
CA GLN A 121 11.10 12.93 12.07
C GLN A 121 10.78 12.84 13.55
N GLY A 122 11.70 13.24 14.42
CA GLY A 122 11.47 13.33 15.86
C GLY A 122 10.36 14.34 16.21
N ASP A 123 10.36 15.52 15.58
CA ASP A 123 9.32 16.54 15.80
C ASP A 123 7.94 16.05 15.33
N LEU A 124 7.89 15.41 14.15
CA LEU A 124 6.67 14.78 13.64
C LEU A 124 6.19 13.65 14.57
N THR A 125 7.12 12.88 15.12
CA THR A 125 6.84 11.82 16.08
C THR A 125 6.26 12.39 17.38
N GLU A 126 6.78 13.52 17.86
CA GLU A 126 6.22 14.20 19.02
C GLU A 126 4.78 14.67 18.77
N ALA A 127 4.52 15.28 17.61
CA ALA A 127 3.17 15.67 17.22
C ALA A 127 2.23 14.45 17.12
N SER A 128 2.74 13.34 16.59
CA SER A 128 1.99 12.08 16.45
C SER A 128 1.66 11.46 17.80
N SER A 129 2.57 11.54 18.78
CA SER A 129 2.37 10.99 20.12
C SER A 129 1.21 11.61 20.89
N ARG A 130 0.80 12.83 20.50
CA ARG A 130 -0.36 13.54 21.05
C ARG A 130 -1.68 13.10 20.42
N PHE A 131 -1.65 12.31 19.35
CA PHE A 131 -2.84 11.82 18.66
C PHE A 131 -3.35 10.51 19.28
N SER A 132 -4.67 10.36 19.37
CA SER A 132 -5.28 9.20 20.01
C SER A 132 -4.91 7.90 19.30
N GLY A 133 -4.42 6.94 20.07
CA GLY A 133 -4.07 5.59 19.60
C GLY A 133 -2.76 5.51 18.84
N TYR A 134 -1.91 6.51 18.89
CA TYR A 134 -0.50 6.39 18.51
C TYR A 134 0.19 5.31 19.36
N GLU A 135 0.99 4.46 18.72
CA GLU A 135 1.71 3.37 19.38
C GLU A 135 3.23 3.53 19.26
N GLY A 136 3.72 4.14 18.18
CA GLY A 136 5.16 4.34 18.02
C GLY A 136 5.60 4.65 16.59
N THR A 137 6.84 5.13 16.47
CA THR A 137 7.50 5.46 15.21
C THR A 137 8.92 4.91 15.21
N VAL A 138 9.29 4.29 14.11
CA VAL A 138 10.61 3.74 13.84
C VAL A 138 11.14 4.36 12.56
N VAL A 139 12.41 4.75 12.55
CA VAL A 139 13.10 5.29 11.36
C VAL A 139 14.32 4.43 11.06
N PHE A 140 14.40 3.88 9.86
CA PHE A 140 15.54 3.13 9.38
C PHE A 140 16.38 3.99 8.43
N PRO A 141 17.71 4.04 8.62
CA PRO A 141 18.60 4.67 7.66
C PRO A 141 18.57 3.93 6.32
N ALA A 142 18.97 4.64 5.26
CA ALA A 142 19.18 4.03 3.96
C ALA A 142 20.24 2.91 4.05
N GLY A 143 19.87 1.70 3.64
CA GLY A 143 20.80 0.57 3.47
C GLY A 143 21.73 0.74 2.27
N ALA A 144 22.33 -0.35 1.78
CA ALA A 144 23.37 -0.37 0.73
C ALA A 144 22.93 0.06 -0.70
N GLY A 145 21.81 0.79 -0.82
CA GLY A 145 21.24 1.30 -2.07
C GLY A 145 19.79 1.76 -1.95
N GLU A 146 19.24 1.85 -0.73
CA GLU A 146 17.82 2.08 -0.48
C GLU A 146 17.48 3.50 -0.02
N GLN A 147 16.19 3.80 0.00
CA GLN A 147 15.63 5.00 0.60
C GLN A 147 15.53 4.80 2.13
N TRP A 148 15.64 5.89 2.89
CA TRP A 148 15.30 5.90 4.31
C TRP A 148 13.86 5.42 4.50
N MET A 149 13.57 4.68 5.56
CA MET A 149 12.23 4.12 5.77
C MET A 149 11.69 4.52 7.14
N THR A 150 10.53 5.17 7.18
CA THR A 150 9.81 5.49 8.42
C THR A 150 8.58 4.61 8.54
N LEU A 151 8.42 3.92 9.66
CA LEU A 151 7.24 3.15 10.00
C LEU A 151 6.54 3.82 11.19
N ILE A 152 5.25 4.11 11.05
CA ILE A 152 4.41 4.65 12.12
C ILE A 152 3.27 3.69 12.42
N ARG A 153 2.93 3.56 13.70
CA ARG A 153 1.95 2.61 14.21
C ARG A 153 0.86 3.30 14.99
N PHE A 154 -0.37 2.92 14.70
CA PHE A 154 -1.57 3.27 15.43
C PHE A 154 -2.36 2.00 15.72
N ARG A 155 -3.10 2.02 16.83
CA ARG A 155 -3.93 0.88 17.27
C ARG A 155 -4.95 0.39 16.24
N THR A 156 -5.42 1.28 15.36
CA THR A 156 -6.40 0.91 14.32
C THR A 156 -6.18 1.73 13.05
N GLU A 157 -6.61 1.16 11.93
CA GLU A 157 -6.60 1.83 10.62
C GLU A 157 -7.37 3.16 10.63
N ARG A 158 -8.50 3.21 11.35
CA ARG A 158 -9.31 4.44 11.46
C ARG A 158 -8.53 5.59 12.12
N LEU A 159 -7.74 5.28 13.15
CA LEU A 159 -6.95 6.28 13.87
C LEU A 159 -5.75 6.73 13.03
N LEU A 160 -5.07 5.80 12.36
CA LEU A 160 -4.02 6.11 11.39
C LEU A 160 -4.56 7.03 10.29
N SER A 161 -5.64 6.63 9.64
CA SER A 161 -6.30 7.42 8.59
C SER A 161 -6.71 8.81 9.07
N GLY A 162 -7.14 8.94 10.33
CA GLY A 162 -7.43 10.24 10.95
C GLY A 162 -6.17 11.11 11.12
N TRP A 163 -5.08 10.54 11.62
CA TRP A 163 -3.81 11.24 11.78
C TRP A 163 -3.21 11.66 10.43
N LEU A 164 -3.29 10.80 9.41
CA LEU A 164 -2.78 11.09 8.07
C LEU A 164 -3.43 12.33 7.44
N LYS A 165 -4.69 12.63 7.81
CA LYS A 165 -5.50 13.77 7.36
C LYS A 165 -5.47 14.97 8.31
N SER A 166 -4.71 14.88 9.39
CA SER A 166 -4.77 15.87 10.47
C SER A 166 -3.98 17.15 10.11
N PRO A 167 -4.47 18.33 10.53
CA PRO A 167 -3.74 19.59 10.34
C PRO A 167 -2.39 19.58 11.06
N GLN A 168 -2.27 18.89 12.21
CA GLN A 168 -1.02 18.76 12.94
C GLN A 168 0.08 18.10 12.11
N ARG A 169 -0.27 17.10 11.29
CA ARG A 169 0.67 16.48 10.35
C ARG A 169 1.03 17.44 9.22
N LEU A 170 0.03 18.14 8.66
CA LEU A 170 0.24 19.11 7.58
C LEU A 170 1.20 20.24 7.99
N ASP A 171 1.11 20.72 9.23
CA ASP A 171 1.97 21.77 9.77
C ASP A 171 3.42 21.30 10.00
N ALA A 172 3.62 20.02 10.30
CA ALA A 172 4.95 19.43 10.56
C ALA A 172 5.68 18.95 9.28
N LEU A 173 4.96 18.74 8.18
CA LEU A 173 5.53 18.26 6.91
C LEU A 173 6.55 19.20 6.25
N PRO A 174 6.43 20.55 6.28
CA PRO A 174 7.39 21.45 5.65
C PRO A 174 8.83 21.26 6.14
N SER A 175 9.02 21.11 7.45
CA SER A 175 10.35 20.87 8.05
C SER A 175 10.95 19.57 7.53
N LEU A 176 10.14 18.50 7.46
CA LEU A 176 10.57 17.21 6.93
C LEU A 176 10.96 17.29 5.45
N ARG A 177 10.18 18.01 4.63
CA ARG A 177 10.45 18.17 3.19
C ARG A 177 11.76 18.90 2.91
N SER A 178 12.14 19.84 3.77
CA SER A 178 13.36 20.62 3.58
C SER A 178 14.65 19.78 3.63
N ALA A 179 14.58 18.54 4.14
CA ALA A 179 15.71 17.62 4.25
C ALA A 179 15.73 16.52 3.17
N LEU A 180 14.82 16.56 2.18
CA LEU A 180 14.66 15.51 1.18
C LEU A 180 15.02 15.99 -0.23
N ASP A 181 15.65 15.11 -1.03
CA ASP A 181 15.95 15.31 -2.46
C ASP A 181 14.74 14.98 -3.37
N GLY A 182 13.60 14.64 -2.77
CA GLY A 182 12.33 14.34 -3.46
C GLY A 182 11.22 13.97 -2.49
N ASP A 183 9.98 13.86 -2.98
CA ASP A 183 8.82 13.55 -2.14
C ASP A 183 8.81 12.09 -1.62
N PHE A 184 8.16 11.90 -0.47
CA PHE A 184 8.04 10.61 0.22
C PHE A 184 7.10 9.65 -0.53
N SER A 185 7.42 8.35 -0.53
CA SER A 185 6.55 7.31 -1.07
C SER A 185 6.00 6.43 0.04
N THR A 186 4.68 6.41 0.23
CA THR A 186 4.02 5.50 1.17
C THR A 186 3.92 4.09 0.57
N PHE A 187 4.07 3.06 1.38
CA PHE A 187 4.03 1.64 0.98
C PHE A 187 2.67 1.11 0.53
N SER A 188 1.58 1.87 0.67
CA SER A 188 0.25 1.33 0.41
C SER A 188 -0.11 1.43 -1.06
N HIS A 189 -0.40 0.31 -1.72
CA HIS A 189 -1.14 0.29 -2.98
C HIS A 189 -2.18 -0.85 -3.01
N THR A 190 -3.24 -0.55 -3.76
CA THR A 190 -4.31 -1.42 -4.29
C THR A 190 -5.27 -2.08 -3.29
N THR A 191 -6.45 -1.47 -3.17
CA THR A 191 -7.66 -2.22 -2.80
C THR A 191 -8.19 -3.00 -4.01
N PRO A 192 -8.95 -4.09 -3.82
CA PRO A 192 -9.42 -4.99 -4.88
C PRO A 192 -10.31 -4.36 -5.97
N LEU A 193 -10.74 -3.11 -5.79
CA LEU A 193 -11.60 -2.37 -6.73
C LEU A 193 -10.86 -1.34 -7.61
N GLY A 194 -9.53 -1.43 -7.73
CA GLY A 194 -8.76 -0.55 -8.60
C GLY A 194 -8.59 0.89 -8.07
N THR A 195 -9.03 1.17 -6.84
CA THR A 195 -8.68 2.42 -6.17
C THR A 195 -7.21 2.34 -5.74
N THR A 196 -6.39 3.01 -6.52
CA THR A 196 -4.98 3.22 -6.23
C THR A 196 -4.86 4.37 -5.24
N VAL A 197 -4.44 4.08 -4.01
CA VAL A 197 -4.13 5.11 -3.02
C VAL A 197 -2.63 5.39 -3.14
N ARG A 198 -2.28 6.57 -3.64
CA ARG A 198 -0.89 7.08 -3.63
C ARG A 198 -0.93 8.46 -2.98
N PHE A 199 -0.05 8.68 -2.01
CA PHE A 199 0.04 9.96 -1.32
C PHE A 199 1.10 10.82 -2.01
N GLU A 200 0.72 12.02 -2.44
CA GLU A 200 1.61 13.07 -2.93
C GLU A 200 1.18 14.38 -2.24
N ASN A 201 2.13 15.19 -1.77
CA ASN A 201 1.88 16.52 -1.18
C ASN A 201 1.12 16.61 0.15
N GLY A 202 0.92 15.52 0.90
CA GLY A 202 0.36 15.59 2.26
C GLY A 202 -1.14 15.84 2.35
N GLU A 203 -1.80 16.18 1.25
CA GLU A 203 -3.24 16.04 1.13
C GLU A 203 -3.60 14.58 0.81
N THR A 204 -4.70 14.10 1.37
CA THR A 204 -5.28 12.82 0.95
C THR A 204 -5.95 13.01 -0.40
N GLU A 205 -5.17 13.15 -1.47
CA GLU A 205 -5.73 13.07 -2.81
C GLU A 205 -5.93 11.60 -3.16
N MET A 206 -7.05 11.07 -2.67
CA MET A 206 -7.71 9.91 -3.25
C MET A 206 -7.78 10.15 -4.77
N THR A 207 -7.50 9.15 -5.62
CA THR A 207 -8.02 9.22 -7.00
C THR A 207 -9.46 9.69 -6.88
N PRO A 208 -9.83 10.86 -7.43
CA PRO A 208 -11.12 11.44 -7.11
C PRO A 208 -12.18 10.38 -7.34
N SER A 209 -13.01 10.10 -6.33
CA SER A 209 -13.93 8.95 -6.36
C SER A 209 -14.80 8.95 -7.62
N TRP A 210 -15.06 10.12 -8.19
CA TRP A 210 -15.73 10.31 -9.47
C TRP A 210 -14.95 9.75 -10.67
N LYS A 211 -13.61 9.84 -10.74
CA LYS A 211 -12.80 9.26 -11.83
C LYS A 211 -12.85 7.74 -11.81
N THR A 212 -12.73 7.15 -10.62
CA THR A 212 -12.87 5.70 -10.43
C THR A 212 -14.30 5.24 -10.70
N ALA A 213 -15.31 5.98 -10.20
CA ALA A 213 -16.71 5.68 -10.49
C ALA A 213 -17.04 5.76 -11.99
N MET A 214 -16.48 6.74 -12.71
CA MET A 214 -16.60 6.83 -14.16
C MET A 214 -15.90 5.68 -14.88
N LEU A 215 -14.70 5.28 -14.45
CA LEU A 215 -14.02 4.13 -15.04
C LEU A 215 -14.81 2.82 -14.80
N VAL A 216 -15.30 2.62 -13.58
CA VAL A 216 -16.14 1.47 -13.23
C VAL A 216 -17.41 1.47 -14.06
N LEU A 217 -18.12 2.59 -14.17
CA LEU A 217 -19.34 2.68 -14.98
C LEU A 217 -19.08 2.42 -16.47
N MET A 218 -17.97 2.94 -17.02
CA MET A 218 -17.53 2.72 -18.40
C MET A 218 -17.28 1.25 -18.71
N VAL A 219 -16.76 0.49 -17.74
CA VAL A 219 -16.50 -0.93 -17.92
C VAL A 219 -17.76 -1.75 -17.60
N LEU A 220 -18.46 -1.42 -16.52
CA LEU A 220 -19.58 -2.18 -15.99
C LEU A 220 -20.78 -2.18 -16.95
N TYR A 221 -21.19 -1.01 -17.44
CA TYR A 221 -22.39 -0.88 -18.28
C TYR A 221 -22.34 -1.73 -19.56
N PRO A 222 -21.33 -1.61 -20.44
CA PRO A 222 -21.25 -2.44 -21.65
C PRO A 222 -21.06 -3.92 -21.32
N THR A 223 -20.32 -4.23 -20.26
CA THR A 223 -20.06 -5.62 -19.89
C THR A 223 -21.33 -6.31 -19.45
N VAL A 224 -22.12 -5.69 -18.55
CA VAL A 224 -23.40 -6.25 -18.10
C VAL A 224 -24.35 -6.42 -19.28
N MET A 225 -24.43 -5.45 -20.19
CA MET A 225 -25.32 -5.53 -21.35
C MET A 225 -24.89 -6.65 -22.33
N LEU A 226 -23.60 -6.75 -22.66
CA LEU A 226 -23.09 -7.82 -23.53
C LEU A 226 -23.25 -9.19 -22.87
N LEU A 227 -22.90 -9.31 -21.59
CA LEU A 227 -22.94 -10.59 -20.90
C LEU A 227 -24.39 -11.08 -20.74
N ALA A 228 -25.33 -10.21 -20.39
CA ALA A 228 -26.75 -10.55 -20.36
C ALA A 228 -27.25 -11.07 -21.71
N ARG A 229 -26.78 -10.48 -22.82
CA ARG A 229 -27.23 -10.85 -24.18
C ARG A 229 -26.59 -12.11 -24.73
N PHE A 230 -25.31 -12.35 -24.47
CA PHE A 230 -24.54 -13.45 -25.07
C PHE A 230 -24.44 -14.68 -24.18
N VAL A 231 -24.45 -14.52 -22.85
CA VAL A 231 -24.28 -15.65 -21.93
C VAL A 231 -25.61 -16.33 -21.62
N GLY A 232 -26.71 -15.59 -21.49
CA GLY A 232 -28.05 -16.16 -21.28
C GLY A 232 -28.43 -17.21 -22.34
N PRO A 233 -28.46 -16.84 -23.64
CA PRO A 233 -28.87 -17.78 -24.70
C PRO A 233 -27.93 -18.98 -24.89
N VAL A 234 -26.65 -18.83 -24.55
CA VAL A 234 -25.69 -19.92 -24.62
C VAL A 234 -25.95 -20.92 -23.49
N LEU A 235 -26.18 -20.44 -22.26
CA LEU A 235 -26.50 -21.29 -21.12
C LEU A 235 -27.84 -22.01 -21.30
N ASP A 236 -28.85 -21.33 -21.87
CA ASP A 236 -30.14 -21.94 -22.20
C ASP A 236 -29.98 -23.06 -23.25
N ARG A 237 -29.10 -22.86 -24.25
CA ARG A 237 -28.81 -23.89 -25.27
C ARG A 237 -28.09 -25.11 -24.70
N PHE A 238 -27.38 -24.96 -23.58
CA PHE A 238 -26.77 -26.07 -22.85
C PHE A 238 -27.72 -26.74 -21.85
N GLY A 239 -28.99 -26.31 -21.78
CA GLY A 239 -30.02 -26.93 -20.94
C GLY A 239 -29.90 -26.57 -19.46
N ALA A 240 -29.24 -25.47 -19.12
CA ALA A 240 -29.18 -24.99 -17.74
C ALA A 240 -30.56 -24.50 -17.28
N GLU A 241 -30.94 -24.82 -16.04
CA GLU A 241 -32.15 -24.24 -15.45
C GLU A 241 -31.99 -22.71 -15.29
N PRO A 242 -33.08 -21.92 -15.42
CA PRO A 242 -33.00 -20.45 -15.42
C PRO A 242 -32.28 -19.84 -14.21
N TRP A 243 -32.43 -20.42 -13.02
CA TRP A 243 -31.77 -19.94 -11.81
C TRP A 243 -30.24 -20.19 -11.86
N LEU A 244 -29.80 -21.30 -12.43
CA LEU A 244 -28.40 -21.67 -12.56
C LEU A 244 -27.73 -20.84 -13.66
N ALA A 245 -28.44 -20.62 -14.78
CA ALA A 245 -27.97 -19.75 -15.84
C ALA A 245 -27.77 -18.30 -15.33
N MET A 246 -28.72 -17.81 -14.55
CA MET A 246 -28.61 -16.51 -13.89
C MET A 246 -27.42 -16.45 -12.93
N TRP A 247 -27.21 -17.47 -12.09
CA TRP A 247 -26.08 -17.51 -11.16
C TRP A 247 -24.72 -17.59 -11.87
N LEU A 248 -24.59 -18.45 -12.88
CA LEU A 248 -23.36 -18.60 -13.67
C LEU A 248 -23.02 -17.32 -14.44
N SER A 249 -24.04 -16.61 -14.95
CA SER A 249 -23.82 -15.32 -15.62
C SER A 249 -23.27 -14.26 -14.65
N GLN A 250 -23.73 -14.24 -13.39
CA GLN A 250 -23.22 -13.34 -12.36
C GLN A 250 -21.77 -13.67 -11.98
N VAL A 251 -21.46 -14.95 -11.79
CA VAL A 251 -20.08 -15.41 -11.50
C VAL A 251 -19.15 -15.07 -12.66
N ALA A 252 -19.58 -15.30 -13.90
CA ALA A 252 -18.81 -14.94 -15.09
C ALA A 252 -18.61 -13.42 -15.20
N SER A 253 -19.64 -12.61 -14.87
CA SER A 253 -19.56 -11.15 -14.88
C SER A 253 -18.52 -10.64 -13.90
N VAL A 254 -18.63 -11.07 -12.64
CA VAL A 254 -17.71 -10.65 -11.58
C VAL A 254 -16.29 -11.09 -11.91
N SER A 255 -16.10 -12.32 -12.40
CA SER A 255 -14.78 -12.84 -12.76
C SER A 255 -14.17 -12.07 -13.95
N LEU A 256 -14.94 -11.84 -15.01
CA LEU A 256 -14.50 -11.09 -16.19
C LEU A 256 -14.17 -9.64 -15.86
N LEU A 257 -15.02 -8.98 -15.06
CA LEU A 257 -14.78 -7.63 -14.59
C LEU A 257 -13.52 -7.56 -13.75
N GLN A 258 -13.38 -8.43 -12.76
CA GLN A 258 -12.31 -8.34 -11.79
C GLN A 258 -10.95 -8.75 -12.35
N TRP A 259 -10.90 -9.78 -13.21
CA TRP A 259 -9.62 -10.38 -13.64
C TRP A 259 -9.16 -9.89 -15.01
N VAL A 260 -10.06 -9.39 -15.87
CA VAL A 260 -9.72 -9.01 -17.24
C VAL A 260 -9.96 -7.54 -17.48
N LEU A 261 -11.20 -7.08 -17.27
CA LEU A 261 -11.60 -5.75 -17.73
C LEU A 261 -11.08 -4.63 -16.83
N MET A 262 -11.16 -4.79 -15.51
CA MET A 262 -10.60 -3.83 -14.56
C MET A 262 -9.09 -3.65 -14.71
N PRO A 263 -8.24 -4.71 -14.70
CA PRO A 263 -6.81 -4.52 -14.88
C PRO A 263 -6.47 -3.91 -16.24
N PHE A 264 -7.20 -4.26 -17.30
CA PHE A 264 -7.02 -3.66 -18.63
C PHE A 264 -7.39 -2.17 -18.66
N ALA A 265 -8.55 -1.80 -18.12
CA ALA A 265 -9.03 -0.43 -18.09
C ALA A 265 -8.11 0.47 -17.24
N VAL A 266 -7.70 -0.03 -16.07
CA VAL A 266 -6.75 0.65 -15.19
C VAL A 266 -5.38 0.81 -15.86
N ALA A 267 -4.88 -0.23 -16.54
CA ALA A 267 -3.61 -0.13 -17.28
C ALA A 267 -3.69 0.90 -18.42
N ARG A 268 -4.80 0.94 -19.16
CA ARG A 268 -4.98 1.85 -20.31
C ARG A 268 -5.19 3.29 -19.91
N MET A 269 -5.85 3.52 -18.76
CA MET A 269 -6.12 4.82 -18.18
C MET A 269 -5.13 5.21 -17.08
N ARG A 270 -4.05 4.42 -16.89
CA ARG A 270 -3.06 4.63 -15.83
C ARG A 270 -2.56 6.07 -15.78
N ARG A 271 -2.32 6.67 -16.95
CA ARG A 271 -1.84 8.05 -17.13
C ARG A 271 -2.85 9.13 -16.71
N TRP A 272 -4.15 8.84 -16.83
CA TRP A 272 -5.24 9.75 -16.44
C TRP A 272 -5.66 9.58 -14.99
N LEU A 273 -5.54 8.34 -14.49
CA LEU A 273 -5.71 7.97 -13.09
C LEU A 273 -4.47 8.33 -12.24
N ASP A 274 -3.35 8.65 -12.89
CA ASP A 274 -2.13 9.11 -12.24
C ASP A 274 -2.36 10.49 -11.60
N PRO A 275 -2.14 10.64 -10.28
CA PRO A 275 -2.32 11.92 -9.59
C PRO A 275 -1.34 13.01 -10.07
N VAL A 276 -0.17 12.65 -10.59
CA VAL A 276 0.87 13.61 -11.02
C VAL A 276 0.61 14.11 -12.44
N GLU A 277 0.49 13.16 -13.39
CA GLU A 277 0.31 13.48 -14.82
C GLU A 277 -1.14 13.86 -15.15
N GLY A 278 -2.10 13.30 -14.42
CA GLY A 278 -3.53 13.53 -14.60
C GLY A 278 -4.00 14.89 -14.08
N ARG A 279 -3.23 15.58 -13.23
CA ARG A 279 -3.58 16.92 -12.72
C ARG A 279 -3.40 18.03 -13.76
N SER A 280 -2.63 17.78 -14.82
CA SER A 280 -2.55 18.71 -15.94
C SER A 280 -3.93 18.85 -16.61
N GLY A 281 -4.41 20.08 -16.78
CA GLY A 281 -5.76 20.34 -17.31
C GLY A 281 -6.01 19.63 -18.64
N THR A 282 -4.98 19.55 -19.49
CA THR A 282 -5.04 18.87 -20.78
C THR A 282 -5.24 17.35 -20.65
N VAL A 283 -4.59 16.68 -19.69
CA VAL A 283 -4.74 15.23 -19.51
C VAL A 283 -6.08 14.91 -18.87
N THR A 284 -6.54 15.70 -17.89
CA THR A 284 -7.88 15.51 -17.31
C THR A 284 -8.97 15.69 -18.35
N VAL A 285 -8.94 16.77 -19.15
CA VAL A 285 -9.93 16.99 -20.22
C VAL A 285 -9.90 15.87 -21.25
N ARG A 286 -8.71 15.44 -21.69
CA ARG A 286 -8.57 14.37 -22.67
C ARG A 286 -9.12 13.04 -22.16
N GLY A 287 -8.82 12.64 -20.93
CA GLY A 287 -9.36 11.40 -20.36
C GLY A 287 -10.87 11.46 -20.14
N THR A 288 -11.39 12.60 -19.70
CA THR A 288 -12.83 12.83 -19.55
C THR A 288 -13.54 12.75 -20.91
N VAL A 289 -13.00 13.38 -21.96
CA VAL A 289 -13.55 13.31 -23.33
C VAL A 289 -13.52 11.88 -23.86
N VAL A 290 -12.45 11.12 -23.60
CA VAL A 290 -12.40 9.70 -24.00
C VAL A 290 -13.48 8.89 -23.29
N ILE A 291 -13.68 9.07 -21.99
CA ILE A 291 -14.73 8.35 -21.26
C ILE A 291 -16.12 8.73 -21.78
N PHE A 292 -16.40 10.02 -21.97
CA PHE A 292 -17.67 10.47 -22.54
C PHE A 292 -17.86 9.99 -23.98
N GLY A 293 -16.78 9.90 -24.77
CA GLY A 293 -16.80 9.32 -26.10
C GLY A 293 -17.16 7.83 -26.07
N VAL A 294 -16.55 7.06 -25.14
CA VAL A 294 -16.90 5.65 -24.94
C VAL A 294 -18.34 5.51 -24.46
N TYR A 295 -18.82 6.35 -23.55
CA TYR A 295 -20.22 6.37 -23.15
C TYR A 295 -21.15 6.67 -24.33
N ALA A 296 -20.86 7.70 -25.11
CA ALA A 296 -21.67 8.07 -26.26
C ALA A 296 -21.71 6.94 -27.29
N VAL A 297 -20.57 6.33 -27.63
CA VAL A 297 -20.51 5.17 -28.53
C VAL A 297 -21.30 4.01 -27.96
N THR A 298 -21.10 3.68 -26.69
CA THR A 298 -21.79 2.56 -26.04
C THR A 298 -23.30 2.79 -26.05
N LEU A 299 -23.76 3.97 -25.61
CA LEU A 299 -25.17 4.34 -25.60
C LEU A 299 -25.77 4.38 -27.01
N VAL A 300 -25.06 4.91 -28.01
CA VAL A 300 -25.52 4.92 -29.41
C VAL A 300 -25.62 3.50 -29.96
N VAL A 301 -24.62 2.65 -29.72
CA VAL A 301 -24.65 1.25 -30.16
C VAL A 301 -25.85 0.52 -29.54
N PHE A 302 -26.05 0.65 -28.23
CA PHE A 302 -27.19 0.03 -27.56
C PHE A 302 -28.53 0.69 -27.92
N ALA A 303 -28.58 1.98 -28.23
CA ALA A 303 -29.79 2.68 -28.65
C ALA A 303 -30.18 2.37 -30.11
N SER A 304 -29.21 2.25 -31.01
CA SER A 304 -29.42 2.01 -32.44
C SER A 304 -29.58 0.54 -32.80
N ILE A 305 -28.97 -0.37 -32.04
CA ILE A 305 -29.09 -1.80 -32.25
C ILE A 305 -30.10 -2.35 -31.24
N THR A 306 -31.39 -2.32 -31.60
CA THR A 306 -32.48 -2.83 -30.76
C THR A 306 -32.29 -4.30 -30.38
N TRP A 307 -31.64 -5.09 -31.23
CA TRP A 307 -31.27 -6.48 -30.94
C TRP A 307 -30.33 -6.68 -29.73
N LEU A 308 -29.59 -5.63 -29.34
CA LEU A 308 -28.75 -5.63 -28.14
C LEU A 308 -29.51 -5.13 -26.89
N GLN A 309 -30.73 -4.59 -27.04
CA GLN A 309 -31.57 -4.17 -25.93
C GLN A 309 -32.26 -5.40 -25.36
N PHE A 310 -32.09 -5.63 -24.05
CA PHE A 310 -32.69 -6.77 -23.35
C PHE A 310 -34.22 -6.63 -23.15
N TRP A 311 -34.80 -5.49 -23.53
CA TRP A 311 -36.19 -5.12 -23.24
C TRP A 311 -37.11 -5.16 -24.47
N ASP A 312 -37.06 -6.24 -25.26
CA ASP A 312 -38.20 -6.56 -26.11
C ASP A 312 -39.29 -7.18 -25.22
N TYR A 313 -40.12 -6.33 -24.60
CA TYR A 313 -41.42 -6.76 -24.08
C TYR A 313 -42.29 -7.06 -25.31
N PRO A 314 -42.72 -8.32 -25.53
CA PRO A 314 -43.74 -8.57 -26.54
C PRO A 314 -45.02 -7.86 -26.12
N HIS A 315 -45.45 -6.87 -26.91
CA HIS A 315 -46.83 -6.39 -26.94
C HIS A 315 -47.67 -7.31 -27.82
#